data_AF-A0A7S1HNG3-F1
#
_entry.id   AF-A0A7S1HNG3-F1
#
_cell.length_a   1.000
_cell.length_b   1.000
_cell.length_c   1.000
_cell.angle_alpha   90.00
_cell.angle_beta   90.00
_cell.angle_gamma   90.00
#
_symmetry.space_group_name_H-M   'P 1'
#
loop_
_entity.id
_entity.type
_entity.pdbx_description
1 polymer ?
#
loop_
_entity_poly.entity_id
_entity_poly.type
_entity_poly.pdbx_seq_one_letter_code
_entity_poly.pdbx_strand_id
1 'polypeptide(L)'
;MSIGFMLPSKTDAVVWRGARKNALITQFVRDVDWGELEYLVVDAPPGTSDEHITLAKLLRGCENVSAIIVTTPQEMALLDVRKEINFCEKAGCKVLGVVE
;
A
#
# COMPACT_ATOMS: atom_id res chain seq x y z
N MET A 1 -0.33 -16.49 -2.17
CA MET A 1 0.70 -16.68 -1.12
C MET A 1 0.36 -15.81 0.08
N SER A 2 0.47 -16.29 1.33
CA SER A 2 0.32 -15.43 2.53
C SER A 2 1.42 -15.72 3.53
N ILE A 3 1.96 -14.65 4.09
CA ILE A 3 3.03 -14.68 5.09
C ILE A 3 2.58 -15.37 6.37
N GLY A 4 1.30 -15.24 6.74
CA GLY A 4 0.76 -15.88 7.93
C GLY A 4 0.84 -17.40 7.89
N PHE A 5 0.87 -18.02 6.71
CA PHE A 5 1.06 -19.48 6.57
C PHE A 5 2.51 -19.92 6.77
N MET A 6 3.46 -18.99 6.69
CA MET A 6 4.89 -19.25 6.91
C MET A 6 5.30 -19.03 8.37
N LEU A 7 4.38 -18.56 9.23
CA LEU A 7 4.65 -18.35 10.65
C LEU A 7 4.43 -19.63 11.46
N PRO A 8 5.25 -19.89 12.49
CA PRO A 8 5.08 -21.04 13.37
C PRO A 8 3.73 -21.07 14.09
N SER A 9 3.22 -19.90 14.48
CA SER A 9 1.91 -19.72 15.07
C SER A 9 1.14 -18.55 14.45
N LYS A 10 -0.20 -18.64 14.47
CA LYS A 10 -1.10 -17.55 14.06
C LYS A 10 -1.05 -16.33 14.97
N THR A 11 -0.48 -16.46 16.17
CA THR A 11 -0.33 -15.38 17.15
C THR A 11 1.02 -14.68 17.08
N ASP A 12 1.93 -15.16 16.22
CA ASP A 12 3.29 -14.61 16.16
C ASP A 12 3.29 -13.26 15.43
N ALA A 13 3.84 -12.24 16.08
CA ALA A 13 4.02 -10.94 15.49
C ALA A 13 5.26 -10.93 14.57
N VAL A 14 5.10 -10.35 13.39
CA VAL A 14 6.17 -10.24 12.42
C VAL A 14 6.75 -8.84 12.44
N VAL A 15 7.96 -8.69 12.99
CA VAL A 15 8.67 -7.41 12.98
C VAL A 15 9.71 -7.42 11.87
N TRP A 16 9.35 -6.89 10.71
CA TRP A 16 10.27 -6.74 9.59
C TRP A 16 10.67 -5.30 9.38
N ARG A 17 11.97 -5.09 9.16
CA ARG A 17 12.55 -3.75 8.98
C ARG A 17 12.93 -3.52 7.52
N GLY A 18 12.73 -2.27 7.07
CA GLY A 18 13.26 -1.66 5.86
C GLY A 18 13.41 -2.59 4.66
N ALA A 19 14.62 -3.10 4.43
CA ALA A 19 14.97 -3.90 3.27
C ALA A 19 14.13 -5.20 3.13
N ARG A 20 13.84 -5.91 4.23
CA ARG A 20 13.04 -7.15 4.15
C ARG A 20 11.60 -6.87 3.73
N LYS A 21 11.02 -5.78 4.25
CA LYS A 21 9.67 -5.35 3.90
C LYS A 21 9.58 -4.98 2.41
N ASN A 22 10.54 -4.21 1.91
CA ASN A 22 10.56 -3.81 0.48
C ASN A 22 10.79 -5.01 -0.45
N ALA A 23 11.64 -5.96 -0.06
CA ALA A 23 11.84 -7.20 -0.81
C ALA A 23 10.55 -8.01 -0.90
N LEU A 24 9.81 -8.14 0.22
CA LEU A 24 8.54 -8.85 0.24
C LEU A 24 7.46 -8.17 -0.61
N ILE A 25 7.33 -6.85 -0.54
CA ILE A 25 6.41 -6.10 -1.40
C ILE A 25 6.75 -6.35 -2.88
N THR A 26 8.04 -6.31 -3.22
CA THR A 26 8.52 -6.61 -4.59
C THR A 26 8.13 -8.02 -5.02
N GLN A 27 8.35 -9.01 -4.15
CA GLN A 27 8.00 -10.40 -4.40
C GLN A 27 6.48 -10.59 -4.59
N PHE A 28 5.64 -9.94 -3.78
CA PHE A 28 4.19 -10.01 -3.95
C PHE A 28 3.70 -9.44 -5.27
N VAL A 29 4.31 -8.34 -5.72
CA VAL A 29 3.88 -7.67 -6.96
C VAL A 29 4.42 -8.41 -8.19
N ARG A 30 5.62 -9.00 -8.13
CA ARG A 30 6.29 -9.58 -9.31
C ARG A 30 6.24 -11.10 -9.40
N ASP A 31 6.36 -11.79 -8.28
CA ASP A 31 6.67 -13.22 -8.24
C ASP A 31 5.46 -14.07 -7.82
N VAL A 32 4.35 -13.43 -7.46
CA VAL A 32 3.08 -14.10 -7.22
C VAL A 32 2.29 -14.15 -8.52
N ASP A 33 1.92 -15.37 -8.92
CA ASP A 33 0.96 -15.57 -10.00
C ASP A 33 -0.45 -15.22 -9.49
N TRP A 34 -0.93 -14.06 -9.92
CA TRP A 34 -2.25 -13.55 -9.60
C TRP A 34 -3.33 -14.02 -10.61
N GLY A 35 -2.93 -14.64 -11.72
CA GLY A 35 -3.82 -14.94 -12.84
C GLY A 35 -4.37 -13.70 -13.55
N GLU A 36 -5.52 -13.84 -14.20
CA GLU A 36 -6.23 -12.72 -14.80
C GLU A 36 -7.00 -11.95 -13.71
N LEU A 37 -6.66 -10.67 -13.52
CA LEU A 37 -7.31 -9.78 -12.57
C LEU A 37 -7.82 -8.53 -13.27
N GLU A 38 -9.06 -8.14 -12.96
CA GLU A 38 -9.58 -6.82 -13.30
C GLU A 38 -9.05 -5.74 -12.35
N TYR A 39 -8.85 -6.11 -11.07
CA TYR A 39 -8.41 -5.20 -10.02
C TYR A 39 -7.45 -5.89 -9.05
N LEU A 40 -6.43 -5.15 -8.61
CA LEU A 40 -5.56 -5.50 -7.49
C LEU A 40 -5.70 -4.41 -6.43
N VAL A 41 -6.24 -4.77 -5.26
CA VAL A 41 -6.39 -3.86 -4.13
C VAL A 41 -5.23 -4.04 -3.16
N VAL A 42 -4.62 -2.94 -2.77
CA VAL A 42 -3.53 -2.92 -1.79
C VAL A 42 -3.97 -2.15 -0.56
N ASP A 43 -4.04 -2.84 0.57
CA ASP A 43 -4.20 -2.22 1.88
C ASP A 43 -2.83 -1.69 2.34
N ALA A 44 -2.62 -0.40 2.13
CA ALA A 44 -1.35 0.24 2.45
C ALA A 44 -1.34 0.68 3.92
N PRO A 45 -0.18 0.59 4.61
CA PRO A 45 -0.08 1.09 5.99
C PRO A 45 -0.43 2.59 6.05
N PRO A 46 -0.83 3.11 7.23
CA PRO A 46 -1.15 4.53 7.35
C PRO A 46 0.11 5.41 7.22
N GLY A 47 -0.10 6.66 6.77
CA GLY A 47 0.93 7.70 6.69
C GLY A 47 1.81 7.60 5.44
N THR A 48 2.78 8.52 5.30
CA THR A 48 3.54 8.71 4.05
C THR A 48 4.82 7.86 4.01
N SER A 49 4.70 6.58 4.33
CA SER A 49 5.83 5.65 4.52
C SER A 49 6.54 5.22 3.20
N ASP A 50 7.72 4.63 3.32
CA ASP A 50 8.51 4.14 2.16
C ASP A 50 7.80 3.03 1.36
N GLU A 51 6.84 2.34 1.97
CA GLU A 51 6.00 1.32 1.35
C GLU A 51 5.25 1.87 0.14
N HIS A 52 4.63 3.04 0.30
CA HIS A 52 3.88 3.69 -0.77
C HIS A 52 4.79 4.10 -1.92
N ILE A 53 5.99 4.59 -1.61
CA ILE A 53 6.99 4.95 -2.62
C ILE A 53 7.45 3.70 -3.38
N THR A 54 7.66 2.59 -2.66
CA THR A 54 8.08 1.31 -3.24
C THR A 54 7.00 0.76 -4.18
N LEU A 55 5.73 0.73 -3.73
CA LEU A 55 4.60 0.32 -4.55
C LEU A 55 4.44 1.23 -5.78
N ALA A 56 4.44 2.55 -5.59
CA ALA A 56 4.34 3.50 -6.68
C ALA A 56 5.46 3.30 -7.71
N LYS A 57 6.70 3.03 -7.27
CA LYS A 57 7.83 2.70 -8.16
C LYS A 57 7.65 1.38 -8.89
N LEU A 58 7.23 0.33 -8.21
CA LEU A 58 7.02 -0.99 -8.80
C LEU A 58 5.91 -0.98 -9.86
N LEU A 59 4.89 -0.16 -9.65
CA LEU A 59 3.75 -0.01 -10.55
C LEU A 59 3.92 1.13 -11.57
N ARG A 60 5.11 1.77 -11.65
CA ARG A 60 5.42 2.74 -12.72
C ARG A 60 5.36 2.04 -14.06
N GLY A 61 4.34 2.33 -14.85
CA GLY A 61 4.06 1.69 -16.13
C GLY A 61 2.67 1.09 -16.21
N CYS A 62 2.00 0.90 -15.07
CA CYS A 62 0.56 0.63 -15.03
C CYS A 62 -0.18 1.98 -15.18
N GLU A 63 -1.01 2.11 -16.22
CA GLU A 63 -1.71 3.38 -16.51
C GLU A 63 -2.80 3.74 -15.48
N ASN A 64 -3.23 2.78 -14.65
CA ASN A 64 -4.42 2.89 -13.82
C ASN A 64 -4.14 2.87 -12.30
N VAL A 65 -2.90 3.13 -11.86
CA VAL A 65 -2.58 3.17 -10.42
C VAL A 65 -3.29 4.35 -9.76
N SER A 66 -4.20 4.03 -8.84
CA SER A 66 -5.04 5.02 -8.19
C SER A 66 -5.20 4.73 -6.70
N ALA A 67 -5.49 5.76 -5.91
CA ALA A 67 -5.68 5.68 -4.48
C ALA A 67 -7.11 6.06 -4.08
N ILE A 68 -7.63 5.37 -3.06
CA ILE A 68 -8.80 5.77 -2.29
C ILE A 68 -8.31 6.08 -0.90
N ILE A 69 -8.62 7.27 -0.38
CA ILE A 69 -8.19 7.67 0.96
C ILE A 69 -9.34 7.39 1.92
N VAL A 70 -9.07 6.63 2.98
CA VAL A 70 -10.05 6.32 4.02
C VAL A 70 -9.75 7.20 5.24
N THR A 71 -10.75 7.87 5.78
CA THR A 71 -10.63 8.76 6.92
C THR A 71 -11.74 8.52 7.93
N THR A 72 -11.65 9.19 9.07
CA THR A 72 -12.72 9.32 10.05
C THR A 72 -13.13 10.80 10.18
N PRO A 73 -14.30 11.12 10.77
CA PRO A 73 -14.78 12.50 10.91
C PRO A 73 -13.96 13.39 11.87
N GLN A 74 -12.89 12.86 12.47
CA GLN A 74 -12.12 13.56 13.48
C GLN A 74 -11.16 14.56 12.83
N GLU A 75 -11.06 15.76 13.39
CA GLU A 75 -10.22 16.83 12.84
C GLU A 75 -8.74 16.44 12.69
N MET A 76 -8.24 15.58 13.59
CA MET A 76 -6.88 15.03 13.49
C MET A 76 -6.68 14.20 12.21
N ALA A 77 -7.69 13.42 11.79
CA ALA A 77 -7.62 12.61 10.58
C ALA A 77 -7.57 13.47 9.31
N LEU A 78 -8.26 14.63 9.30
CA LEU A 78 -8.24 15.56 8.16
C LEU A 78 -6.83 16.09 7.83
N LEU A 79 -5.99 16.28 8.85
CA LEU A 79 -4.60 16.70 8.64
C LEU A 79 -3.79 15.61 7.94
N ASP A 80 -4.03 14.35 8.28
CA ASP A 80 -3.33 13.22 7.67
C ASP A 80 -3.86 12.95 6.25
N VAL A 81 -5.17 13.06 6.01
CA VAL A 81 -5.76 13.03 4.66
C VAL A 81 -5.10 14.06 3.74
N ARG A 82 -4.90 15.30 4.21
CA ARG A 82 -4.22 16.33 3.41
C ARG A 82 -2.78 15.96 3.07
N LYS A 83 -2.05 15.33 3.99
CA LYS A 83 -0.68 14.86 3.73
C LYS A 83 -0.69 13.71 2.71
N GLU A 84 -1.64 12.79 2.81
CA GLU A 84 -1.75 11.65 1.89
C GLU A 84 -2.12 12.07 0.47
N ILE A 85 -3.04 13.04 0.30
CA ILE A 85 -3.35 13.60 -1.02
C ILE A 85 -2.08 14.18 -1.66
N ASN A 86 -1.35 15.02 -0.92
CA ASN A 86 -0.10 15.61 -1.39
C ASN A 86 0.97 14.55 -1.71
N PHE A 87 1.02 13.47 -0.92
CA PHE A 87 1.91 12.35 -1.18
C PHE A 87 1.55 11.65 -2.50
N CYS A 88 0.27 11.34 -2.70
CA CYS A 88 -0.22 10.69 -3.91
C CYS A 88 0.11 11.49 -5.17
N GLU A 89 -0.08 12.82 -5.13
CA GLU A 89 0.30 13.72 -6.23
C GLU A 89 1.80 13.62 -6.55
N LYS A 90 2.67 13.68 -5.53
CA LYS A 90 4.14 13.57 -5.71
C LYS A 90 4.56 12.18 -6.20
N ALA A 91 3.81 11.15 -5.82
CA ALA A 91 4.06 9.77 -6.23
C ALA A 91 3.51 9.46 -7.64
N GLY A 92 2.74 10.37 -8.26
CA GLY A 92 2.07 10.14 -9.54
C GLY A 92 0.88 9.19 -9.44
N CYS A 93 0.27 9.06 -8.25
CA CYS A 93 -0.89 8.22 -7.98
C CYS A 93 -2.16 9.09 -8.00
N LYS A 94 -3.14 8.75 -8.84
CA LYS A 94 -4.39 9.50 -8.92
C LYS A 94 -5.28 9.19 -7.71
N VAL A 95 -5.71 10.20 -6.98
CA VAL A 95 -6.74 10.01 -5.93
C VAL A 95 -8.13 9.96 -6.60
N LEU A 96 -8.84 8.85 -6.44
CA LEU A 96 -10.20 8.68 -6.99
C LEU A 96 -11.28 9.30 -6.09
N GLY A 97 -11.01 9.35 -4.78
CA GLY A 97 -11.94 9.90 -3.80
C GLY A 97 -11.49 9.67 -2.37
N VAL A 98 -12.28 10.22 -1.46
CA VAL A 98 -12.14 10.03 -0.01
C VAL A 98 -13.39 9.32 0.49
N VAL A 99 -13.21 8.34 1.38
CA VAL A 99 -14.27 7.61 2.07
C VAL A 99 -14.17 7.95 3.55
N GLU A 100 -15.31 8.34 4.14
CA GLU A 100 -15.49 8.63 5.57
C GLU A 100 -16.56 7.71 6.16
#